data_AF-A0A8H2VCA3-F1
#
_entry.id   AF-A0A8H2VCA3-F1
#
_cell.length_a   1.000
_cell.length_b   1.000
_cell.length_c   1.000
_cell.angle_alpha   90.00
_cell.angle_beta   90.00
_cell.angle_gamma   90.00
#
_symmetry.space_group_name_H-M   'P 1'
#
loop_
_entity.id
_entity.type
_entity.pdbx_description
1 polymer ?
#
loop_
_entity_poly.entity_id
_entity_poly.type
_entity_poly.pdbx_seq_one_letter_code
_entity_poly.pdbx_strand_id
1 'polypeptide(L)'
;MAPILLSLAHFCDKHGPKVILVTQTGDMDDPTGDKLLVPNYPTDSYCESCLLHFPNEDTDGVRSMRSFINDIPYVTTQYSTIRYQLLSYIIKKAFSEESMIYDGSPLVFFDDTRGLNLVIGFKLYDENARGNERRYSFIFTVDSKNQDTATKILADHWVFITSSFNKMIDYIKLKHKQKLDQTKKDSKGNPFISSNYLKVNKQKTATNLLELTNDPMLFVRIHKWNSFVIDSLVAVSPQ
;
A
#
# COMPACT_ATOMS: atom_id res chain seq x y z
N MET A 1 23.32 2.66 6.92
CA MET A 1 22.46 2.98 5.76
C MET A 1 21.15 3.55 6.29
N ALA A 2 20.55 4.54 5.62
CA ALA A 2 19.26 5.07 6.07
C ALA A 2 18.17 4.00 5.85
N PRO A 3 17.26 3.78 6.82
CA PRO A 3 16.16 2.82 6.67
C PRO A 3 15.27 3.16 5.49
N ILE A 4 15.00 2.17 4.64
CA ILE A 4 14.11 2.27 3.48
C ILE A 4 12.79 1.56 3.80
N LEU A 5 11.67 2.22 3.51
CA LEU A 5 10.33 1.66 3.68
C LEU A 5 9.53 1.72 2.38
N LEU A 6 8.75 0.67 2.12
CA LEU A 6 7.75 0.65 1.06
C LEU A 6 6.36 0.45 1.67
N SER A 7 5.46 1.39 1.42
CA SER A 7 4.11 1.37 1.98
C SER A 7 3.05 1.42 0.89
N LEU A 8 1.94 0.72 1.13
CA LEU A 8 0.68 0.96 0.42
C LEU A 8 -0.27 1.65 1.39
N ALA A 9 -0.80 2.78 0.96
CA ALA A 9 -1.74 3.57 1.74
C ALA A 9 -3.00 3.86 0.91
N HIS A 10 -4.07 4.25 1.60
CA HIS A 10 -5.33 4.62 0.96
C HIS A 10 -6.06 5.71 1.73
N PHE A 11 -6.99 6.36 1.03
CA PHE A 11 -7.96 7.25 1.67
C PHE A 11 -9.23 6.47 1.99
N CYS A 12 -9.47 6.23 3.28
CA CYS A 12 -10.69 5.60 3.77
C CYS A 12 -11.77 6.65 4.03
N ASP A 13 -12.98 6.45 3.51
CA ASP A 13 -14.11 7.35 3.77
C ASP A 13 -14.50 7.44 5.26
N LYS A 14 -14.24 6.38 6.05
CA LYS A 14 -14.55 6.33 7.49
C LYS A 14 -13.40 6.85 8.36
N HIS A 15 -12.16 6.54 8.01
CA HIS A 15 -10.98 6.78 8.86
C HIS A 15 -9.99 7.81 8.32
N GLY A 16 -10.25 8.36 7.13
CA GLY A 16 -9.32 9.23 6.42
C GLY A 16 -8.09 8.48 5.88
N PRO A 17 -6.95 9.18 5.72
CA PRO A 17 -5.70 8.59 5.23
C PRO A 17 -5.18 7.48 6.17
N LYS A 18 -4.93 6.29 5.63
CA LYS A 18 -4.46 5.12 6.37
C LYS A 18 -3.41 4.32 5.61
N VAL A 19 -2.49 3.72 6.35
CA VAL A 19 -1.60 2.68 5.83
C VAL A 19 -2.38 1.36 5.76
N ILE A 20 -2.23 0.62 4.67
CA ILE A 20 -2.73 -0.75 4.53
C ILE A 20 -1.61 -1.73 4.87
N LEU A 21 -0.41 -1.48 4.35
CA LEU A 21 0.77 -2.25 4.69
C LEU A 21 2.03 -1.40 4.57
N VAL A 22 3.04 -1.80 5.31
CA VAL A 22 4.41 -1.29 5.22
C VAL A 22 5.37 -2.48 5.20
N THR A 23 6.37 -2.41 4.33
CA THR A 23 7.45 -3.41 4.21
C THR A 23 8.76 -2.76 4.60
N GLN A 24 9.51 -3.45 5.45
CA GLN A 24 10.76 -2.98 6.04
C GLN A 24 11.78 -4.12 6.02
N THR A 25 13.05 -3.77 5.90
CA THR A 25 14.17 -4.69 6.16
C THR A 25 14.55 -4.66 7.63
N GLY A 26 14.97 -5.81 8.17
CA GLY A 26 15.62 -5.88 9.48
C GLY A 26 16.94 -5.09 9.48
N ASP A 27 17.31 -4.60 10.65
CA ASP A 27 18.61 -3.96 10.89
C ASP A 27 19.68 -5.05 11.09
N MET A 28 20.96 -4.68 10.98
CA MET A 28 22.09 -5.59 11.24
C MET A 28 22.02 -6.24 12.64
N ASP A 29 21.44 -5.52 13.61
CA ASP A 29 21.27 -5.98 15.00
C ASP A 29 19.95 -6.76 15.21
N ASP A 30 19.25 -7.11 14.13
CA ASP A 30 18.01 -7.90 14.14
C ASP A 30 17.95 -8.83 12.91
N PRO A 31 18.81 -9.88 12.87
CA PRO A 31 18.93 -10.78 11.72
C PRO A 31 17.66 -11.61 11.48
N THR A 32 16.77 -11.72 12.48
CA THR A 32 15.47 -12.38 12.34
C THR A 32 14.36 -11.41 11.94
N GLY A 33 14.53 -10.11 12.16
CA GLY A 33 13.50 -9.09 11.92
C GLY A 33 12.37 -9.13 12.96
N ASP A 34 12.64 -9.65 14.16
CA ASP A 34 11.62 -9.83 15.20
C ASP A 34 11.14 -8.51 15.80
N LYS A 35 11.99 -7.48 15.82
CA LYS A 35 11.62 -6.14 16.31
C LYS A 35 10.58 -5.46 15.42
N LEU A 36 10.49 -5.88 14.16
CA LEU A 36 9.55 -5.36 13.17
C LEU A 36 8.18 -6.04 13.22
N LEU A 37 8.05 -7.17 13.90
CA LEU A 37 6.78 -7.85 14.05
C LEU A 37 5.82 -7.03 14.90
N VAL A 38 4.54 -7.08 14.53
CA VAL A 38 3.46 -6.51 15.33
C VAL A 38 2.88 -7.59 16.25
N PRO A 39 2.56 -7.27 17.51
CA PRO A 39 1.81 -8.16 18.37
C PRO A 39 0.37 -8.33 17.83
N ASN A 40 -0.39 -9.24 18.42
CA ASN A 40 -1.83 -9.27 18.19
C ASN A 40 -2.47 -7.97 18.70
N TYR A 41 -3.09 -7.22 17.79
CA TYR A 41 -3.82 -5.99 18.09
C TYR A 41 -5.30 -6.11 17.69
N PRO A 42 -6.19 -5.37 18.36
CA PRO A 42 -7.61 -5.36 18.03
C PRO A 42 -7.85 -4.73 16.66
N THR A 43 -8.43 -5.50 15.75
CA THR A 43 -8.77 -5.07 14.39
C THR A 43 -10.08 -4.28 14.32
N ASP A 44 -10.84 -4.22 15.41
CA ASP A 44 -12.15 -3.53 15.50
C ASP A 44 -12.08 -2.03 15.24
N SER A 45 -10.89 -1.44 15.42
CA SER A 45 -10.59 -0.04 15.13
C SER A 45 -10.43 0.25 13.63
N TYR A 46 -10.36 -0.78 12.79
CA TYR A 46 -10.27 -0.69 11.34
C TYR A 46 -11.59 -1.11 10.69
N CYS A 47 -11.84 -0.62 9.48
CA CYS A 47 -12.91 -1.15 8.63
C CYS A 47 -12.30 -2.09 7.62
N GLU A 48 -13.17 -2.85 6.97
CA GLU A 48 -12.81 -3.82 5.95
C GLU A 48 -11.86 -3.29 4.87
N SER A 49 -12.03 -2.04 4.44
CA SER A 49 -11.15 -1.42 3.45
C SER A 49 -9.73 -1.11 3.94
N CYS A 50 -9.52 -1.01 5.25
CA CYS A 50 -8.23 -0.67 5.86
C CYS A 50 -7.43 -1.90 6.28
N LEU A 51 -8.04 -3.08 6.28
CA LEU A 51 -7.44 -4.30 6.82
C LEU A 51 -6.47 -4.94 5.85
N LEU A 52 -5.34 -5.40 6.40
CA LEU A 52 -4.40 -6.29 5.74
C LEU A 52 -4.87 -7.73 5.98
N HIS A 53 -5.44 -8.35 4.95
CA HIS A 53 -5.86 -9.75 5.00
C HIS A 53 -4.73 -10.68 4.62
N PHE A 54 -4.64 -11.80 5.32
CA PHE A 54 -3.69 -12.86 5.01
C PHE A 54 -4.42 -14.03 4.35
N PRO A 55 -3.77 -14.73 3.41
CA PRO A 55 -4.37 -15.93 2.84
C PRO A 55 -4.44 -17.05 3.88
N ASN A 56 -5.56 -17.79 3.86
CA ASN A 56 -5.93 -18.95 4.68
C ASN A 56 -6.78 -18.64 5.93
N GLU A 57 -7.73 -19.55 6.21
CA GLU A 57 -8.71 -19.45 7.31
C GLU A 57 -8.07 -19.70 8.70
N ASP A 58 -6.95 -20.44 8.77
CA ASP A 58 -6.19 -20.73 10.00
C ASP A 58 -5.17 -19.63 10.38
N THR A 59 -5.38 -18.39 9.92
CA THR A 59 -4.48 -17.25 10.20
C THR A 59 -4.86 -16.49 11.46
N ASP A 60 -5.55 -17.14 12.40
CA ASP A 60 -5.94 -16.48 13.63
C ASP A 60 -4.68 -16.04 14.41
N GLY A 61 -4.56 -14.73 14.64
CA GLY A 61 -3.37 -14.12 15.21
C GLY A 61 -2.18 -13.88 14.26
N VAL A 62 -2.25 -14.19 12.96
CA VAL A 62 -1.21 -13.78 12.01
C VAL A 62 -1.42 -12.30 11.66
N ARG A 63 -0.40 -11.48 11.91
CA ARG A 63 -0.44 -10.02 11.68
C ARG A 63 0.76 -9.51 10.89
N SER A 64 1.61 -10.41 10.39
CA SER A 64 2.84 -10.06 9.69
C SER A 64 3.19 -11.10 8.64
N MET A 65 3.77 -10.65 7.53
CA MET A 65 4.46 -11.51 6.55
C MET A 65 5.96 -11.32 6.70
N ARG A 66 6.72 -12.40 6.59
CA ARG A 66 8.18 -12.38 6.58
C ARG A 66 8.72 -13.18 5.41
N SER A 67 9.75 -12.65 4.76
CA SER A 67 10.57 -13.36 3.78
C SER A 67 12.05 -13.10 4.05
N PHE A 68 12.92 -13.96 3.52
CA PHE A 68 14.36 -13.81 3.60
C PHE A 68 14.92 -13.76 2.18
N ILE A 69 15.78 -12.77 1.90
CA ILE A 69 16.57 -12.69 0.66
C ILE A 69 18.02 -12.53 1.10
N ASN A 70 18.91 -13.47 0.70
CA ASN A 70 20.32 -13.47 1.11
C ASN A 70 20.52 -13.30 2.63
N ASP A 71 19.76 -14.05 3.44
CA ASP A 71 19.73 -13.99 4.91
C ASP A 71 19.30 -12.64 5.52
N ILE A 72 18.81 -11.70 4.70
CA ILE A 72 18.23 -10.44 5.17
C ILE A 72 16.71 -10.61 5.34
N PRO A 73 16.14 -10.35 6.53
CA PRO A 73 14.71 -10.46 6.77
C PRO A 73 13.96 -9.23 6.24
N TYR A 74 12.89 -9.47 5.48
CA TYR A 74 11.93 -8.47 5.05
C TYR A 74 10.60 -8.74 5.72
N VAL A 75 10.07 -7.76 6.43
CA VAL A 75 8.83 -7.89 7.21
C VAL A 75 7.81 -6.91 6.69
N THR A 76 6.60 -7.41 6.40
CA THR A 76 5.44 -6.60 6.08
C THR A 76 4.39 -6.71 7.17
N THR A 77 3.94 -5.57 7.66
CA THR A 77 2.89 -5.43 8.68
C THR A 77 1.87 -4.40 8.24
N GLN A 78 0.70 -4.35 8.89
CA GLN A 78 -0.29 -3.30 8.61
C GLN A 78 0.24 -1.91 8.99
N TYR A 79 0.98 -1.82 10.10
CA TYR A 79 1.66 -0.61 10.54
C TYR A 79 3.02 -0.94 11.15
N SER A 80 3.95 0.01 11.08
CA SER A 80 5.27 -0.14 11.71
C SER A 80 5.15 0.13 13.21
N THR A 81 5.56 -0.81 14.06
CA THR A 81 5.64 -0.62 15.53
C THR A 81 6.61 0.51 15.88
N ILE A 82 7.74 0.58 15.19
CA ILE A 82 8.83 1.52 15.45
C ILE A 82 8.54 2.89 14.80
N ARG A 83 7.96 2.90 13.59
CA ARG A 83 7.79 4.12 12.77
C ARG A 83 6.33 4.52 12.57
N TYR A 84 5.45 4.17 13.50
CA TYR A 84 4.02 4.45 13.40
C TYR A 84 3.69 5.93 13.17
N GLN A 85 4.29 6.82 13.97
CA GLN A 85 4.04 8.27 13.88
C GLN A 85 4.57 8.85 12.58
N LEU A 86 5.79 8.46 12.18
CA LEU A 86 6.43 8.86 10.93
C LEU A 86 5.54 8.54 9.72
N LEU A 87 5.13 7.28 9.58
CA LEU A 87 4.25 6.84 8.49
C LEU A 87 2.90 7.55 8.52
N SER A 88 2.34 7.78 9.71
CA SER A 88 1.10 8.53 9.87
C SER A 88 1.21 9.96 9.35
N TYR A 89 2.33 10.65 9.59
CA TYR A 89 2.56 12.01 9.07
C TYR A 89 2.81 12.04 7.56
N ILE A 90 3.55 11.06 7.04
CA ILE A 90 3.80 10.91 5.59
C ILE A 90 2.47 10.71 4.85
N ILE A 91 1.63 9.79 5.33
CA ILE A 91 0.36 9.45 4.69
C ILE A 91 -0.63 10.60 4.78
N LYS A 92 -0.70 11.29 5.92
CA LYS A 92 -1.50 12.52 6.02
C LYS A 92 -1.06 13.53 4.98
N LYS A 93 0.24 13.84 4.87
CA LYS A 93 0.73 14.77 3.83
C LYS A 93 0.40 14.29 2.41
N ALA A 94 0.67 13.03 2.12
CA ALA A 94 0.42 12.43 0.81
C ALA A 94 -1.04 12.61 0.37
N PHE A 95 -2.02 12.44 1.28
CA PHE A 95 -3.44 12.56 0.96
C PHE A 95 -4.09 13.92 1.32
N SER A 96 -3.40 14.80 2.05
CA SER A 96 -3.89 16.14 2.42
C SER A 96 -3.73 17.16 1.30
N GLU A 97 -2.85 16.93 0.34
CA GLU A 97 -2.81 17.73 -0.89
C GLU A 97 -4.06 17.38 -1.73
N GLU A 98 -5.16 18.12 -1.49
CA GLU A 98 -6.52 17.85 -1.99
C GLU A 98 -6.61 17.66 -3.51
N SER A 99 -5.62 18.15 -4.26
CA SER A 99 -5.44 17.89 -5.68
C SER A 99 -4.56 16.67 -5.91
N MET A 100 -5.12 15.47 -5.72
CA MET A 100 -4.60 14.22 -6.31
C MET A 100 -4.72 14.26 -7.85
N ILE A 101 -3.99 15.19 -8.47
CA ILE A 101 -3.68 15.24 -9.91
C ILE A 101 -2.77 14.06 -10.27
N TYR A 102 -2.17 13.42 -9.27
CA TYR A 102 -1.12 12.42 -9.37
C TYR A 102 -1.60 10.99 -9.65
N ASP A 103 -2.66 10.77 -10.43
CA ASP A 103 -2.99 9.41 -10.91
C ASP A 103 -1.89 8.96 -11.88
N GLY A 104 -0.93 8.19 -11.35
CA GLY A 104 0.26 7.73 -12.07
C GLY A 104 1.45 8.69 -12.08
N SER A 105 1.31 9.94 -11.64
CA SER A 105 2.43 10.89 -11.58
C SER A 105 3.18 10.80 -10.23
N PRO A 106 4.51 10.77 -10.22
CA PRO A 106 5.28 10.76 -8.98
C PRO A 106 5.31 12.13 -8.32
N LEU A 107 5.03 12.17 -7.02
CA LEU A 107 5.22 13.32 -6.13
C LEU A 107 6.39 13.03 -5.19
N VAL A 108 7.34 13.95 -5.12
CA VAL A 108 8.48 13.86 -4.19
C VAL A 108 8.42 14.99 -3.19
N PHE A 109 8.62 14.67 -1.92
CA PHE A 109 8.84 15.68 -0.90
C PHE A 109 9.87 15.23 0.13
N PHE A 110 10.59 16.21 0.66
CA PHE A 110 11.53 16.03 1.76
C PHE A 110 11.20 16.99 2.90
N ASP A 111 11.44 16.54 4.12
CA ASP A 111 11.62 17.41 5.28
C ASP A 111 12.34 16.68 6.40
N ASP A 112 12.89 17.45 7.34
CA ASP A 112 13.72 16.95 8.44
C ASP A 112 12.98 15.98 9.38
N THR A 113 11.64 16.00 9.37
CA THR A 113 10.80 15.16 10.24
C THR A 113 10.35 13.87 9.59
N ARG A 114 10.14 13.87 8.26
CA ARG A 114 9.56 12.77 7.49
C ARG A 114 10.57 12.10 6.57
N GLY A 115 11.78 12.65 6.47
CA GLY A 115 12.78 12.23 5.50
C GLY A 115 12.32 12.46 4.06
N LEU A 116 12.89 11.71 3.14
CA LEU A 116 12.53 11.78 1.72
C LEU A 116 11.41 10.79 1.41
N ASN A 117 10.40 11.25 0.67
CA ASN A 117 9.26 10.45 0.30
C ASN A 117 8.96 10.62 -1.20
N LEU A 118 8.80 9.50 -1.89
CA LEU A 118 8.26 9.41 -3.25
C LEU A 118 6.88 8.73 -3.17
N VAL A 119 5.87 9.40 -3.68
CA VAL A 119 4.46 8.99 -3.63
C VAL A 119 3.94 8.84 -5.06
N ILE A 120 3.36 7.69 -5.38
CA ILE A 120 2.63 7.49 -6.65
C ILE A 120 1.20 7.10 -6.30
N GLY A 121 0.26 7.95 -6.69
CA GLY A 121 -1.17 7.75 -6.46
C GLY A 121 -1.83 6.95 -7.58
N PHE A 122 -2.89 6.23 -7.26
CA PHE A 122 -3.77 5.62 -8.25
C PHE A 122 -5.20 5.49 -7.74
N LYS A 123 -6.14 5.36 -8.67
CA LYS A 123 -7.57 5.26 -8.38
C LYS A 123 -8.14 3.94 -8.89
N LEU A 124 -9.13 3.40 -8.17
CA LEU A 124 -9.94 2.25 -8.57
C LEU A 124 -11.42 2.64 -8.50
N TYR A 125 -12.22 2.13 -9.43
CA TYR A 125 -13.65 2.37 -9.42
C TYR A 125 -14.34 1.48 -8.38
N ASP A 126 -15.19 2.04 -7.54
CA ASP A 126 -16.00 1.26 -6.61
C ASP A 126 -17.34 1.96 -6.40
N GLU A 127 -18.43 1.31 -6.82
CA GLU A 127 -19.81 1.81 -6.64
C GLU A 127 -20.15 2.10 -5.17
N ASN A 128 -19.48 1.40 -4.24
CA ASN A 128 -19.70 1.58 -2.80
C ASN A 128 -18.84 2.71 -2.20
N ALA A 129 -17.92 3.32 -2.95
CA ALA A 129 -17.06 4.40 -2.44
C ALA A 129 -17.67 5.80 -2.66
N ARG A 130 -17.20 6.80 -1.93
CA ARG A 130 -17.54 8.20 -2.21
C ARG A 130 -17.00 8.63 -3.58
N GLY A 131 -17.87 9.21 -4.42
CA GLY A 131 -17.49 9.60 -5.78
C GLY A 131 -17.26 8.41 -6.73
N ASN A 132 -17.69 7.20 -6.33
CA ASN A 132 -17.46 5.94 -7.03
C ASN A 132 -15.98 5.60 -7.28
N GLU A 133 -15.07 6.15 -6.47
CA GLU A 133 -13.64 5.96 -6.61
C GLU A 133 -12.97 5.74 -5.25
N ARG A 134 -12.04 4.80 -5.21
CA ARG A 134 -11.10 4.62 -4.09
C ARG A 134 -9.72 5.09 -4.49
N ARG A 135 -9.08 5.84 -3.59
CA ARG A 135 -7.76 6.42 -3.79
C ARG A 135 -6.74 5.63 -3.00
N TYR A 136 -5.70 5.16 -3.68
CA TYR A 136 -4.58 4.42 -3.14
C TYR A 136 -3.28 5.10 -3.51
N SER A 137 -2.21 4.78 -2.80
CA SER A 137 -0.88 5.24 -3.15
C SER A 137 0.20 4.27 -2.68
N PHE A 138 1.20 4.06 -3.54
CA PHE A 138 2.48 3.49 -3.15
C PHE A 138 3.43 4.59 -2.72
N ILE A 139 4.11 4.37 -1.60
CA ILE A 139 5.01 5.34 -0.97
C ILE A 139 6.35 4.66 -0.73
N PHE A 140 7.40 5.25 -1.29
CA PHE A 140 8.79 4.94 -0.99
C PHE A 140 9.32 6.00 -0.03
N THR A 141 9.87 5.57 1.10
CA THR A 141 10.40 6.45 2.15
C THR A 141 11.85 6.10 2.43
N VAL A 142 12.71 7.13 2.47
CA VAL A 142 14.06 7.06 3.02
C VAL A 142 14.07 7.84 4.32
N ASP A 143 14.17 7.13 5.44
CA ASP A 143 14.20 7.69 6.79
C ASP A 143 15.60 8.23 7.10
N SER A 144 15.93 9.37 6.50
CA SER A 144 17.19 10.09 6.68
C SER A 144 16.94 11.57 6.89
N LYS A 145 17.65 12.14 7.87
CA LYS A 145 17.69 13.60 8.09
C LYS A 145 18.60 14.32 7.08
N ASN A 146 19.52 13.59 6.44
CA ASN A 146 20.42 14.16 5.45
C ASN A 146 19.74 14.15 4.07
N GLN A 147 19.34 15.34 3.61
CA GLN A 147 18.66 15.53 2.33
C GLN A 147 19.50 15.06 1.14
N ASP A 148 20.79 15.38 1.11
CA ASP A 148 21.67 15.06 -0.02
C ASP A 148 21.82 13.55 -0.20
N THR A 149 22.02 12.84 0.92
CA THR A 149 22.13 11.37 0.91
C THR A 149 20.83 10.72 0.46
N ALA A 150 19.69 11.18 0.99
CA ALA A 150 18.40 10.63 0.63
C ALA A 150 18.06 10.90 -0.84
N THR A 151 18.30 12.13 -1.30
CA THR A 151 18.03 12.56 -2.68
C THR A 151 18.90 11.82 -3.67
N LYS A 152 20.17 11.55 -3.31
CA LYS A 152 21.08 10.74 -4.12
C LYS A 152 20.55 9.32 -4.31
N ILE A 153 20.14 8.64 -3.23
CA ILE A 153 19.54 7.30 -3.30
C ILE A 153 18.31 7.29 -4.23
N LEU A 154 17.45 8.29 -4.11
CA LEU A 154 16.27 8.40 -4.97
C LEU A 154 16.64 8.68 -6.44
N ALA A 155 17.61 9.56 -6.69
CA ALA A 155 18.03 9.94 -8.03
C ALA A 155 18.67 8.76 -8.78
N ASP A 156 19.57 8.03 -8.11
CA ASP A 156 20.29 6.88 -8.68
C ASP A 156 19.32 5.74 -9.06
N HIS A 157 18.20 5.61 -8.34
CA HIS A 157 17.21 4.54 -8.55
C HIS A 157 15.84 5.02 -9.04
N TRP A 158 15.73 6.27 -9.52
CA TRP A 158 14.46 6.90 -9.87
C TRP A 158 13.64 6.05 -10.85
N VAL A 159 14.25 5.67 -11.97
CA VAL A 159 13.61 4.89 -13.04
C VAL A 159 13.18 3.52 -12.53
N PHE A 160 14.00 2.89 -11.70
CA PHE A 160 13.71 1.58 -11.14
C PHE A 160 12.51 1.61 -10.19
N ILE A 161 12.49 2.55 -9.24
CA ILE A 161 11.42 2.66 -8.23
C ILE A 161 10.09 3.02 -8.90
N THR A 162 10.09 4.05 -9.75
CA THR A 162 8.87 4.50 -10.46
C THR A 162 8.32 3.41 -11.38
N SER A 163 9.18 2.72 -12.14
CA SER A 163 8.76 1.58 -12.98
C SER A 163 8.22 0.42 -12.15
N SER A 164 8.81 0.16 -10.98
CA SER A 164 8.37 -0.92 -10.08
C SER A 164 7.00 -0.64 -9.48
N PHE A 165 6.73 0.60 -9.09
CA PHE A 165 5.41 1.02 -8.62
C PHE A 165 4.38 0.98 -9.74
N ASN A 166 4.71 1.52 -10.92
CA ASN A 166 3.79 1.51 -12.07
C ASN A 166 3.41 0.09 -12.48
N LYS A 167 4.36 -0.86 -12.54
CA LYS A 167 4.07 -2.27 -12.82
C LYS A 167 3.06 -2.88 -11.84
N MET A 168 3.20 -2.60 -10.54
CA MET A 168 2.28 -3.11 -9.53
C MET A 168 0.90 -2.42 -9.61
N ILE A 169 0.88 -1.11 -9.86
CA ILE A 169 -0.35 -0.34 -10.07
C ILE A 169 -1.11 -0.86 -11.29
N ASP A 170 -0.42 -1.08 -12.41
CA ASP A 170 -1.00 -1.61 -13.65
C ASP A 170 -1.56 -3.01 -13.43
N TYR A 171 -0.87 -3.86 -12.67
CA TYR A 171 -1.37 -5.18 -12.27
C TYR A 171 -2.69 -5.07 -11.48
N ILE A 172 -2.74 -4.20 -10.46
CA ILE A 172 -3.94 -3.98 -9.65
C ILE A 172 -5.10 -3.44 -10.51
N LYS A 173 -4.83 -2.42 -11.34
CA LYS A 173 -5.83 -1.84 -12.26
C LYS A 173 -6.35 -2.89 -13.25
N LEU A 174 -5.48 -3.75 -13.78
CA LEU A 174 -5.84 -4.84 -14.69
C LEU A 174 -6.76 -5.87 -14.00
N LYS A 175 -6.39 -6.36 -12.82
CA LYS A 175 -7.20 -7.32 -12.05
C LYS A 175 -8.57 -6.76 -11.68
N HIS A 176 -8.59 -5.50 -11.24
CA HIS A 176 -9.83 -4.80 -10.94
C HIS A 176 -10.74 -4.65 -12.16
N LYS A 177 -10.17 -4.27 -13.33
CA LYS A 177 -10.92 -4.20 -14.60
C LYS A 177 -11.53 -5.54 -14.99
N GLN A 178 -10.76 -6.63 -14.87
CA GLN A 178 -11.26 -7.99 -15.13
C GLN A 178 -12.45 -8.35 -14.25
N LYS A 179 -12.41 -8.02 -12.96
CA LYS A 179 -13.54 -8.21 -12.04
C LYS A 179 -14.77 -7.41 -12.47
N LEU A 180 -14.61 -6.13 -12.78
CA LEU A 180 -15.72 -5.27 -13.22
C LEU A 180 -16.39 -5.80 -14.49
N ASP A 181 -15.60 -6.28 -15.45
CA ASP A 181 -16.12 -6.83 -16.70
C ASP A 181 -16.87 -8.15 -16.48
N GLN A 182 -16.46 -8.96 -15.51
CA GLN A 182 -17.19 -10.17 -15.09
C GLN A 182 -18.55 -9.80 -14.48
N THR A 183 -18.58 -8.90 -13.49
CA THR A 183 -19.83 -8.45 -12.85
C THR A 183 -20.82 -7.84 -13.86
N LYS A 184 -20.33 -7.10 -14.86
CA LYS A 184 -21.16 -6.53 -15.93
C LYS A 184 -21.75 -7.59 -16.85
N LYS A 185 -21.03 -8.69 -17.13
CA LYS A 185 -21.54 -9.80 -17.95
C LYS A 185 -22.64 -10.55 -17.21
N ASP A 186 -22.46 -10.81 -15.92
CA ASP A 186 -23.45 -11.51 -15.09
C ASP A 186 -24.75 -10.70 -14.95
N SER A 187 -24.63 -9.37 -14.88
CA SER A 187 -25.79 -8.46 -14.75
C SER A 187 -26.61 -8.32 -16.04
N LYS A 188 -26.04 -8.59 -17.22
CA LYS A 188 -26.75 -8.49 -18.52
C LYS A 188 -27.78 -9.61 -18.74
N GLY A 189 -27.81 -10.64 -17.90
CA GLY A 189 -28.80 -11.72 -17.96
C GLY A 189 -30.18 -11.38 -17.38
N ASN A 190 -30.34 -10.24 -16.70
CA ASN A 190 -31.60 -9.88 -16.02
C ASN A 190 -32.05 -8.43 -16.37
N PRO A 191 -32.85 -8.24 -17.43
CA PRO A 191 -33.19 -6.92 -17.96
C PRO A 191 -34.09 -6.05 -17.05
N PHE A 192 -34.59 -6.59 -15.94
CA PHE A 192 -35.52 -5.90 -15.03
C PHE A 192 -34.88 -5.03 -13.94
N ILE A 193 -33.54 -4.93 -13.86
CA ILE A 193 -32.84 -4.17 -12.79
C ILE A 193 -32.16 -2.89 -13.34
N SER A 194 -32.57 -2.43 -14.52
CA SER A 194 -31.96 -1.26 -15.19
C SER A 194 -32.54 0.11 -14.80
N SER A 195 -33.42 0.19 -13.80
CA SER A 195 -33.88 1.47 -13.24
C SER A 195 -33.51 1.57 -11.76
N ASN A 196 -32.27 1.98 -11.51
CA ASN A 196 -31.77 2.26 -10.17
C ASN A 196 -31.15 3.67 -10.09
N TYR A 197 -31.58 4.57 -10.97
CA TYR A 197 -31.27 6.00 -10.89
C TYR A 197 -31.84 6.66 -9.61
N LEU A 198 -32.70 5.95 -8.88
CA LEU A 198 -33.23 6.33 -7.56
C LEU A 198 -32.94 5.26 -6.50
N LYS A 199 -31.72 4.69 -6.49
CA LYS A 199 -31.28 3.87 -5.35
C LYS A 199 -31.10 4.77 -4.13
N VAL A 200 -32.14 4.77 -3.28
CA VAL A 200 -32.09 4.81 -1.82
C VAL A 200 -30.67 4.64 -1.30
N ASN A 201 -30.24 5.53 -0.39
CA ASN A 201 -28.99 5.47 0.39
C ASN A 201 -28.71 4.03 0.90
N LYS A 202 -28.18 3.15 0.05
CA LYS A 202 -27.58 1.90 0.50
C LYS A 202 -26.35 2.33 1.28
N GLN A 203 -26.29 1.94 2.54
CA GLN A 203 -25.10 2.14 3.35
C GLN A 203 -23.90 1.64 2.56
N LYS A 204 -23.03 2.58 2.22
CA LYS A 204 -21.79 2.33 1.50
C LYS A 204 -20.95 1.36 2.31
N THR A 205 -20.73 0.17 1.77
CA THR A 205 -19.93 -0.86 2.43
C THR A 205 -18.45 -0.59 2.21
N ALA A 206 -17.67 -0.82 3.26
CA ALA A 206 -16.22 -0.86 3.12
C ALA A 206 -15.86 -2.17 2.42
N THR A 207 -15.25 -2.10 1.24
CA THR A 207 -14.76 -3.27 0.49
C THR A 207 -13.24 -3.31 0.58
N ASN A 208 -12.68 -4.52 0.71
CA ASN A 208 -11.24 -4.71 0.76
C ASN A 208 -10.61 -4.68 -0.64
N LEU A 209 -9.33 -4.33 -0.74
CA LEU A 209 -8.60 -4.37 -2.01
C LEU A 209 -8.54 -5.79 -2.61
N LEU A 210 -8.46 -6.84 -1.78
CA LEU A 210 -8.50 -8.23 -2.23
C LEU A 210 -9.82 -8.53 -2.95
N GLU A 211 -10.94 -8.09 -2.36
CA GLU A 211 -12.24 -8.24 -2.99
C GLU A 211 -12.30 -7.45 -4.28
N LEU A 212 -11.90 -6.18 -4.29
CA LEU A 212 -11.95 -5.31 -5.48
C LEU A 212 -11.16 -5.85 -6.67
N THR A 213 -10.11 -6.63 -6.43
CA THR A 213 -9.26 -7.24 -7.46
C THR A 213 -9.57 -8.71 -7.73
N ASN A 214 -10.35 -9.36 -6.86
CA ASN A 214 -10.57 -10.81 -6.85
C ASN A 214 -9.26 -11.61 -6.84
N ASP A 215 -8.26 -11.12 -6.09
CA ASP A 215 -6.95 -11.77 -5.94
C ASP A 215 -6.64 -11.95 -4.44
N PRO A 216 -6.89 -13.13 -3.84
CA PRO A 216 -6.65 -13.38 -2.43
C PRO A 216 -5.16 -13.34 -2.04
N MET A 217 -4.26 -13.43 -3.03
CA MET A 217 -2.81 -13.42 -2.81
C MET A 217 -2.18 -12.05 -3.07
N LEU A 218 -2.98 -11.01 -3.34
CA LEU A 218 -2.46 -9.70 -3.73
C LEU A 218 -1.49 -9.12 -2.69
N PHE A 219 -1.83 -9.17 -1.40
CA PHE A 219 -0.95 -8.62 -0.36
C PHE A 219 0.36 -9.43 -0.22
N VAL A 220 0.33 -10.74 -0.45
CA VAL A 220 1.55 -11.57 -0.51
C VAL A 220 2.41 -11.21 -1.72
N ARG A 221 1.79 -10.94 -2.88
CA ARG A 221 2.50 -10.47 -4.08
C ARG A 221 3.16 -9.11 -3.83
N ILE A 222 2.44 -8.19 -3.19
CA ILE A 222 2.98 -6.87 -2.82
C ILE A 222 4.13 -7.03 -1.82
N HIS A 223 4.01 -7.89 -0.82
CA HIS A 223 5.11 -8.20 0.11
C HIS A 223 6.36 -8.66 -0.65
N LYS A 224 6.25 -9.70 -1.48
CA LYS A 224 7.38 -10.22 -2.27
C LYS A 224 7.99 -9.17 -3.20
N TRP A 225 7.14 -8.38 -3.86
CA TRP A 225 7.58 -7.31 -4.74
C TRP A 225 8.34 -6.22 -3.98
N ASN A 226 7.80 -5.80 -2.82
CA ASN A 226 8.45 -4.82 -1.98
C ASN A 226 9.79 -5.33 -1.42
N SER A 227 9.86 -6.58 -0.96
CA SER A 227 11.10 -7.19 -0.50
C SER A 227 12.16 -7.17 -1.61
N PHE A 228 11.79 -7.56 -2.82
CA PHE A 228 12.69 -7.53 -3.99
C PHE A 228 13.17 -6.11 -4.33
N VAL A 229 12.27 -5.12 -4.30
CA VAL A 229 12.63 -3.72 -4.58
C VAL A 229 13.58 -3.19 -3.51
N ILE A 230 13.30 -3.43 -2.22
CA ILE A 230 14.18 -2.97 -1.13
C ILE A 230 15.55 -3.67 -1.22
N ASP A 231 15.59 -4.99 -1.43
CA ASP A 231 16.83 -5.74 -1.62
C ASP A 231 17.67 -5.17 -2.77
N SER A 232 17.05 -4.89 -3.92
CA SER A 232 17.74 -4.29 -5.07
C SER A 232 18.33 -2.91 -4.78
N LEU A 233 17.71 -2.13 -3.90
CA LEU A 233 18.22 -0.80 -3.50
C LEU A 233 19.34 -0.90 -2.47
N VAL A 234 19.27 -1.90 -1.59
CA VAL A 234 20.29 -2.16 -0.55
C VAL A 234 21.53 -2.81 -1.15
N ALA A 235 21.37 -3.79 -2.04
CA ALA A 235 22.46 -4.52 -2.68
C ALA A 235 23.31 -3.67 -3.63
N VAL A 236 22.72 -2.65 -4.25
CA VAL A 236 23.40 -1.80 -5.25
C VAL A 236 24.11 -0.61 -4.63
N SER A 237 23.96 -0.34 -3.32
CA SER A 237 24.71 0.72 -2.63
C SER A 237 26.09 0.20 -2.21
N PRO A 238 27.19 0.42 -2.97
CA PRO A 238 28.52 0.05 -2.51
C PRO A 238 28.94 1.07 -1.45
N GLN A 239 29.67 0.60 -0.44
CA GLN A 239 30.39 1.47 0.49
C GLN A 239 31.38 2.38 -0.25
#